data_AF-A0A1G3RSK1-F1
#
_entry.id   AF-A0A1G3RSK1-F1
#
_cell.length_a   1.000
_cell.length_b   1.000
_cell.length_c   1.000
_cell.angle_alpha   90.00
_cell.angle_beta   90.00
_cell.angle_gamma   90.00
#
_symmetry.space_group_name_H-M   'P 1'
#
loop_
_entity.id
_entity.type
_entity.pdbx_description
1 polymer ?
#
loop_
_entity_poly.entity_id
_entity_poly.type
_entity_poly.pdbx_seq_one_letter_code
_entity_poly.pdbx_strand_id
1 'polypeptide(L)'
;MQKTTAFSISALGPRAIQSPLHFSSTRGDSLANFVEDDETVRWMSVSYARDPEADIIELEKAGPRELLYFNPAHVHAGIATCGGLCPGLNDVIRALVRSLWNRYGLRRISGIRFGYKGFLPEYSLPIMPLDPGTVDDIHKIGGTLPGSSRGEGTRTTEIVDAIERLKVAVIGIPKTIDNDLLYIDRSFGFETAVEKASEAVIVVAEGAGQELLEGEDGSDGSAVDASRNLKLGDIGMYLKERIMAHFKAKNLEVNLKYIDPSYMIQSAPACPTDSFYCERLVNNEFVHLPTAMVVSNRNRVEPEGSLYRDALDSTGQALSLVT
;
A
#
# COMPACT_ATOMS: atom_id res chain seq x y z
N MET A 1 24.56 2.98 -21.88
CA MET A 1 23.70 2.80 -20.69
C MET A 1 22.27 2.65 -21.19
N GLN A 2 21.67 1.47 -21.04
CA GLN A 2 20.28 1.24 -21.44
C GLN A 2 19.38 1.65 -20.28
N LYS A 3 18.47 2.61 -20.49
CA LYS A 3 17.26 2.68 -19.66
C LYS A 3 16.60 1.31 -19.79
N THR A 4 16.55 0.54 -18.70
CA THR A 4 15.87 -0.75 -18.71
C THR A 4 14.42 -0.47 -19.07
N THR A 5 13.98 -0.88 -20.26
CA THR A 5 12.64 -0.61 -20.80
C THR A 5 11.53 -1.04 -19.84
N ALA A 6 11.82 -2.02 -18.99
CA ALA A 6 10.96 -2.52 -17.93
C ALA A 6 10.47 -1.47 -16.92
N PHE A 7 11.21 -0.38 -16.69
CA PHE A 7 10.86 0.68 -15.73
C PHE A 7 10.30 1.96 -16.37
N SER A 8 10.10 1.95 -17.69
CA SER A 8 9.52 3.09 -18.39
C SER A 8 8.03 3.27 -18.04
N ILE A 9 7.63 4.51 -17.78
CA ILE A 9 6.23 4.87 -17.51
C ILE A 9 5.56 5.25 -18.83
N SER A 10 4.35 4.73 -19.05
CA SER A 10 3.60 5.02 -20.26
C SER A 10 3.07 6.45 -20.24
N ALA A 11 3.45 7.25 -21.24
CA ALA A 11 2.91 8.58 -21.46
C ALA A 11 1.59 8.52 -22.26
N LEU A 12 0.65 9.42 -21.96
CA LEU A 12 -0.61 9.55 -22.69
C LEU A 12 -0.47 10.36 -24.00
N GLY A 13 0.72 10.89 -24.28
CA GLY A 13 1.01 11.76 -25.42
C GLY A 13 1.95 12.91 -25.05
N PRO A 14 1.94 14.02 -25.79
CA PRO A 14 2.61 15.25 -25.40
C PRO A 14 1.82 16.01 -24.32
N ARG A 15 2.53 16.66 -23.40
CA ARG A 15 1.95 17.58 -22.42
C ARG A 15 1.93 18.99 -23.00
N ALA A 16 0.81 19.68 -22.88
CA ALA A 16 0.61 20.99 -23.51
C ALA A 16 -0.09 22.02 -22.62
N ILE A 17 -0.61 21.60 -21.47
CA ILE A 17 -1.40 22.47 -20.59
C ILE A 17 -0.49 23.01 -19.48
N GLN A 18 -0.41 24.33 -19.31
CA GLN A 18 0.37 24.90 -18.21
C GLN A 18 -0.20 24.47 -16.85
N SER A 19 0.68 24.02 -15.97
CA SER A 19 0.35 23.72 -14.59
C SER A 19 -0.10 24.98 -13.84
N PRO A 20 -1.17 24.93 -13.04
CA PRO A 20 -1.60 26.07 -12.24
C PRO A 20 -0.70 26.33 -11.01
N LEU A 21 0.34 25.50 -10.82
CA LEU A 21 1.23 25.58 -9.67
C LEU A 21 2.30 26.65 -9.88
N HIS A 22 2.71 27.28 -8.77
CA HIS A 22 3.77 28.28 -8.76
C HIS A 22 5.08 27.65 -8.27
N PHE A 23 5.74 26.89 -9.14
CA PHE A 23 7.11 26.41 -8.95
C PHE A 23 8.04 27.08 -9.97
N SER A 24 9.34 27.09 -9.68
CA SER A 24 10.35 27.55 -10.60
C SER A 24 10.82 26.43 -11.53
N SER A 25 11.42 26.80 -12.65
CA SER A 25 12.20 25.88 -13.50
C SER A 25 13.70 26.26 -13.43
N THR A 26 14.08 27.20 -12.56
CA THR A 26 15.45 27.70 -12.42
C THR A 26 16.10 27.15 -11.16
N ARG A 27 17.17 26.36 -11.33
CA ARG A 27 17.90 25.82 -10.18
C ARG A 27 18.70 26.91 -9.45
N GLY A 28 18.60 26.93 -8.12
CA GLY A 28 19.40 27.80 -7.25
C GLY A 28 18.80 29.18 -6.96
N ASP A 29 17.56 29.44 -7.38
CA ASP A 29 16.85 30.69 -7.12
C ASP A 29 16.12 30.73 -5.76
N SER A 30 16.33 29.71 -4.92
CA SER A 30 15.68 29.51 -3.62
C SER A 30 14.16 29.30 -3.68
N LEU A 31 13.61 28.97 -4.85
CA LEU A 31 12.24 28.52 -5.02
C LEU A 31 12.19 27.00 -5.20
N ALA A 32 11.06 26.40 -4.83
CA ALA A 32 10.81 25.00 -5.13
C ALA A 32 10.63 24.83 -6.65
N ASN A 33 11.19 23.76 -7.21
CA ASN A 33 11.20 23.54 -8.66
C ASN A 33 10.15 22.54 -9.12
N PHE A 34 9.73 22.68 -10.38
CA PHE A 34 9.12 21.59 -11.12
C PHE A 34 10.14 20.46 -11.29
N VAL A 35 9.62 19.23 -11.41
CA VAL A 35 10.45 18.07 -11.74
C VAL A 35 10.48 17.94 -13.26
N GLU A 36 11.68 17.87 -13.82
CA GLU A 36 11.88 17.74 -15.27
C GLU A 36 11.43 16.37 -15.77
N ASP A 37 10.95 16.33 -17.02
CA ASP A 37 10.35 15.15 -17.64
C ASP A 37 11.30 13.96 -17.77
N ASP A 38 12.60 14.23 -17.82
CA ASP A 38 13.67 13.25 -17.91
C ASP A 38 14.41 13.03 -16.59
N GLU A 39 13.99 13.70 -15.50
CA GLU A 39 14.62 13.55 -14.18
C GLU A 39 14.38 12.15 -13.63
N THR A 40 15.48 11.47 -13.28
CA THR A 40 15.46 10.11 -12.73
C THR A 40 16.16 10.04 -11.38
N VAL A 41 15.72 9.08 -10.57
CA VAL A 41 16.36 8.67 -9.32
C VAL A 41 17.06 7.34 -9.59
N ARG A 42 18.32 7.24 -9.19
CA ARG A 42 19.05 5.97 -9.24
C ARG A 42 18.65 5.11 -8.06
N TRP A 43 18.18 3.91 -8.36
CA TRP A 43 17.98 2.85 -7.39
C TRP A 43 19.10 1.84 -7.57
N MET A 44 19.71 1.45 -6.46
CA MET A 44 20.81 0.50 -6.42
C MET A 44 20.44 -0.61 -5.45
N SER A 45 20.41 -1.84 -5.94
CA SER A 45 20.37 -3.01 -5.07
C SER A 45 21.74 -3.12 -4.39
N VAL A 46 21.79 -3.11 -3.06
CA VAL A 46 23.03 -3.41 -2.33
C VAL A 46 23.24 -4.92 -2.35
N SER A 47 23.69 -5.46 -3.49
CA SER A 47 24.14 -6.85 -3.58
C SER A 47 25.62 -6.91 -3.18
N TYR A 48 25.96 -7.79 -2.22
CA TYR A 48 27.35 -8.02 -1.80
C TYR A 48 28.20 -8.79 -2.84
N ALA A 49 27.66 -9.06 -4.04
CA ALA A 49 28.28 -9.91 -5.05
C ALA A 49 28.43 -9.18 -6.40
N ARG A 50 29.69 -8.82 -6.68
CA ARG A 50 30.33 -8.58 -7.99
C ARG A 50 29.62 -7.61 -8.96
N ASP A 51 30.25 -6.43 -9.04
CA ASP A 51 30.07 -5.32 -10.00
C ASP A 51 29.03 -4.25 -9.58
N PRO A 52 29.48 -3.13 -8.97
CA PRO A 52 28.61 -2.03 -8.54
C PRO A 52 27.90 -1.30 -9.69
N GLU A 53 28.31 -1.49 -10.95
CA GLU A 53 27.63 -0.89 -12.11
C GLU A 53 26.56 -1.80 -12.75
N ALA A 54 26.50 -3.09 -12.39
CA ALA A 54 25.67 -4.05 -13.10
C ALA A 54 24.16 -3.90 -12.84
N ASP A 55 23.75 -3.32 -11.70
CA ASP A 55 22.34 -3.28 -11.25
C ASP A 55 21.83 -1.86 -10.92
N ILE A 56 22.32 -0.83 -11.61
CA ILE A 56 21.76 0.53 -11.47
C ILE A 56 20.46 0.62 -12.26
N ILE A 57 19.34 0.82 -11.56
CA ILE A 57 18.04 1.06 -12.16
C ILE A 57 17.73 2.55 -12.09
N GLU A 58 17.40 3.15 -13.23
CA GLU A 58 16.91 4.54 -13.29
C GLU A 58 15.39 4.56 -13.23
N LEU A 59 14.85 5.19 -12.19
CA LEU A 59 13.42 5.32 -11.95
C LEU A 59 12.98 6.74 -12.25
N GLU A 60 11.84 6.93 -12.93
CA GLU A 60 11.32 8.28 -13.20
C GLU A 60 10.94 8.97 -11.88
N LYS A 61 11.51 10.14 -11.62
CA LYS A 61 11.21 10.92 -10.43
C LYS A 61 9.79 11.46 -10.52
N ALA A 62 8.99 11.22 -9.49
CA ALA A 62 7.64 11.74 -9.38
C ALA A 62 7.66 13.17 -8.81
N GLY A 63 6.71 13.99 -9.25
CA GLY A 63 6.54 15.35 -8.74
C GLY A 63 5.71 16.24 -9.65
N PRO A 64 5.54 17.51 -9.28
CA PRO A 64 4.81 18.47 -10.11
C PRO A 64 5.55 18.70 -11.42
N ARG A 65 4.81 18.61 -12.53
CA ARG A 65 5.30 18.93 -13.88
C ARG A 65 4.85 20.33 -14.27
N GLU A 66 5.68 21.04 -15.04
CA GLU A 66 5.33 22.35 -15.58
C GLU A 66 4.17 22.25 -16.59
N LEU A 67 4.20 21.21 -17.43
CA LEU A 67 3.15 20.91 -18.40
C LEU A 67 2.35 19.66 -17.99
N LEU A 68 1.04 19.74 -18.15
CA LEU A 68 0.05 18.71 -17.81
C LEU A 68 -0.58 18.13 -19.09
N TYR A 69 -1.12 16.91 -18.94
CA TYR A 69 -1.94 16.26 -19.96
C TYR A 69 -3.36 16.81 -20.02
N PHE A 70 -3.94 17.06 -18.85
CA PHE A 70 -5.35 17.40 -18.72
C PHE A 70 -5.51 18.82 -18.20
N ASN A 71 -6.50 19.54 -18.74
CA ASN A 71 -6.91 20.81 -18.16
C ASN A 71 -7.68 20.56 -16.86
N PRO A 72 -7.18 21.00 -15.69
CA PRO A 72 -7.81 20.77 -14.40
C PRO A 72 -9.29 21.19 -14.33
N ALA A 73 -9.68 22.24 -15.06
CA ALA A 73 -11.06 22.73 -15.07
C ALA A 73 -12.07 21.73 -15.69
N HIS A 74 -11.60 20.79 -16.52
CA HIS A 74 -12.44 19.81 -17.22
C HIS A 74 -12.31 18.39 -16.67
N VAL A 75 -11.44 18.17 -15.69
CA VAL A 75 -11.23 16.85 -15.10
C VAL A 75 -12.29 16.55 -14.04
N HIS A 76 -12.82 15.33 -14.11
CA HIS A 76 -13.55 14.72 -13.01
C HIS A 76 -12.67 13.60 -12.41
N ALA A 77 -12.25 13.75 -11.17
CA ALA A 77 -11.42 12.76 -10.50
C ALA A 77 -12.28 11.74 -9.73
N GLY A 78 -12.04 10.44 -9.95
CA GLY A 78 -12.65 9.35 -9.21
C GLY A 78 -11.64 8.69 -8.26
N ILE A 79 -11.99 8.57 -6.98
CA ILE A 79 -11.16 7.94 -5.95
C ILE A 79 -11.85 6.67 -5.45
N ALA A 80 -11.21 5.51 -5.60
CA ALA A 80 -11.72 4.22 -5.16
C ALA A 80 -10.69 3.52 -4.25
N THR A 81 -11.14 2.93 -3.15
CA THR A 81 -10.28 2.12 -2.27
C THR A 81 -10.71 0.66 -2.31
N CYS A 82 -9.81 -0.25 -2.67
CA CYS A 82 -10.10 -1.67 -2.87
C CYS A 82 -9.31 -2.56 -1.88
N GLY A 83 -9.87 -3.74 -1.56
CA GLY A 83 -9.19 -4.76 -0.75
C GLY A 83 -9.40 -4.64 0.77
N GLY A 84 -8.43 -5.12 1.54
CA GLY A 84 -8.41 -5.01 2.99
C GLY A 84 -8.14 -3.57 3.47
N LEU A 85 -8.56 -3.24 4.68
CA LEU A 85 -8.28 -1.94 5.27
C LEU A 85 -6.78 -1.79 5.59
N CYS A 86 -6.36 -0.55 5.79
CA CYS A 86 -5.00 -0.19 6.18
C CYS A 86 -5.07 1.18 6.85
N PRO A 87 -4.35 1.43 7.95
CA PRO A 87 -4.17 2.78 8.46
C PRO A 87 -3.64 3.70 7.36
N GLY A 88 -4.12 4.95 7.32
CA GLY A 88 -3.66 5.95 6.34
C GLY A 88 -4.52 6.09 5.07
N LEU A 89 -5.51 5.22 4.83
CA LEU A 89 -6.38 5.35 3.65
C LEU A 89 -7.13 6.70 3.62
N ASN A 90 -7.65 7.15 4.77
CA ASN A 90 -8.30 8.45 4.87
C ASN A 90 -7.33 9.63 4.74
N ASP A 91 -6.10 9.50 5.23
CA ASP A 91 -5.03 10.48 5.04
C ASP A 91 -4.71 10.68 3.55
N VAL A 92 -4.56 9.59 2.80
CA VAL A 92 -4.35 9.61 1.35
C VAL A 92 -5.53 10.27 0.63
N ILE A 93 -6.77 9.88 0.95
CA ILE A 93 -7.98 10.49 0.34
C ILE A 93 -8.00 12.00 0.63
N ARG A 94 -7.73 12.40 1.88
CA ARG A 94 -7.71 13.81 2.28
C ARG A 94 -6.63 14.59 1.55
N ALA A 95 -5.42 14.06 1.45
CA ALA A 95 -4.30 14.68 0.75
C ALA A 95 -4.61 14.89 -0.74
N LEU A 96 -5.13 13.84 -1.40
CA LEU A 96 -5.55 13.92 -2.81
C LEU A 96 -6.63 14.98 -3.03
N VAL A 97 -7.72 14.93 -2.26
CA VAL A 97 -8.83 15.87 -2.42
C VAL A 97 -8.36 17.31 -2.19
N ARG A 98 -7.55 17.57 -1.16
CA ARG A 98 -7.00 18.90 -0.90
C ARG A 98 -6.02 19.36 -1.95
N SER A 99 -5.17 18.48 -2.47
CA SER A 99 -4.23 18.81 -3.54
C SER A 99 -4.97 19.16 -4.83
N LEU A 100 -5.89 18.30 -5.26
CA LEU A 100 -6.71 18.52 -6.46
C LEU A 100 -7.55 19.79 -6.34
N TRP A 101 -8.17 20.03 -5.18
CA TRP A 101 -9.04 21.19 -4.97
C TRP A 101 -8.27 22.50 -4.80
N ASN A 102 -7.29 22.55 -3.91
CA ASN A 102 -6.63 23.80 -3.52
C ASN A 102 -5.49 24.18 -4.47
N ARG A 103 -4.76 23.19 -5.00
CA ARG A 103 -3.57 23.44 -5.82
C ARG A 103 -3.88 23.42 -7.31
N TYR A 104 -4.68 22.45 -7.75
CA TYR A 104 -5.03 22.30 -9.16
C TYR A 104 -6.39 22.92 -9.55
N GLY A 105 -7.20 23.34 -8.57
CA GLY A 105 -8.48 24.00 -8.83
C GLY A 105 -9.61 23.07 -9.29
N LEU A 106 -9.46 21.75 -9.16
CA LEU A 106 -10.53 20.80 -9.49
C LEU A 106 -11.72 21.02 -8.56
N ARG A 107 -12.93 20.96 -9.12
CA ARG A 107 -14.19 21.09 -8.37
C ARG A 107 -15.11 19.89 -8.49
N ARG A 108 -14.73 18.91 -9.32
CA ARG A 108 -15.48 17.68 -9.53
C ARG A 108 -14.62 16.49 -9.11
N ILE A 109 -14.80 16.07 -7.85
CA ILE A 109 -14.08 14.94 -7.26
C ILE A 109 -15.12 14.03 -6.62
N SER A 110 -15.01 12.73 -6.89
CA SER A 110 -15.98 11.73 -6.48
C SER A 110 -15.30 10.52 -5.83
N GLY A 111 -15.81 10.09 -4.70
CA GLY A 111 -15.52 8.81 -4.07
C GLY A 111 -16.39 7.70 -4.68
N ILE A 112 -15.74 6.67 -5.21
CA ILE A 112 -16.38 5.45 -5.69
C ILE A 112 -16.52 4.51 -4.50
N ARG A 113 -17.78 4.20 -4.14
CA ARG A 113 -18.07 3.48 -2.91
C ARG A 113 -17.71 2.00 -3.03
N PHE A 114 -17.13 1.45 -1.96
CA PHE A 114 -16.84 0.02 -1.85
C PHE A 114 -16.01 -0.55 -3.02
N GLY A 115 -14.92 0.15 -3.38
CA GLY A 115 -13.97 -0.33 -4.38
C GLY A 115 -14.60 -0.62 -5.74
N TYR A 116 -14.30 -1.79 -6.33
CA TYR A 116 -14.80 -2.15 -7.67
C TYR A 116 -16.33 -2.28 -7.75
N LYS A 117 -17.01 -2.60 -6.62
CA LYS A 117 -18.48 -2.66 -6.59
C LYS A 117 -19.14 -1.34 -6.94
N GLY A 118 -18.50 -0.22 -6.62
CA GLY A 118 -19.04 1.12 -6.92
C GLY A 118 -19.12 1.45 -8.41
N PHE A 119 -18.43 0.71 -9.27
CA PHE A 119 -18.53 0.85 -10.73
C PHE A 119 -19.68 0.03 -11.32
N LEU A 120 -20.12 -1.01 -10.62
CA LEU A 120 -21.02 -2.02 -11.12
C LEU A 120 -22.50 -1.62 -10.90
N PRO A 121 -23.30 -1.47 -11.97
CA PRO A 121 -24.66 -0.93 -11.89
C PRO A 121 -25.62 -1.69 -10.96
N GLU A 122 -25.48 -3.01 -10.86
CA GLU A 122 -26.36 -3.88 -10.08
C GLU A 122 -26.30 -3.60 -8.58
N TYR A 123 -25.18 -3.07 -8.07
CA TYR A 123 -25.05 -2.68 -6.67
C TYR A 123 -25.75 -1.35 -6.38
N SER A 124 -26.12 -0.58 -7.41
CA SER A 124 -26.88 0.68 -7.30
C SER A 124 -26.30 1.64 -6.25
N LEU A 125 -24.97 1.73 -6.20
CA LEU A 125 -24.26 2.55 -5.22
C LEU A 125 -24.18 4.01 -5.69
N PRO A 126 -24.61 4.98 -4.86
CA PRO A 126 -24.50 6.39 -5.24
C PRO A 126 -23.04 6.83 -5.21
N ILE A 127 -22.69 7.71 -6.16
CA ILE A 127 -21.41 8.39 -6.18
C ILE A 127 -21.34 9.37 -5.01
N MET A 128 -20.23 9.35 -4.27
CA MET A 128 -20.02 10.22 -3.12
C MET A 128 -19.26 11.48 -3.55
N PRO A 129 -19.81 12.70 -3.47
CA PRO A 129 -19.04 13.91 -3.72
C PRO A 129 -17.95 14.08 -2.67
N LEU A 130 -16.75 14.50 -3.09
CA LEU A 130 -15.63 14.79 -2.22
C LEU A 130 -15.16 16.24 -2.41
N ASP A 131 -15.06 16.96 -1.31
CA ASP A 131 -14.54 18.32 -1.21
C ASP A 131 -13.74 18.50 0.11
N PRO A 132 -12.96 19.58 0.27
CA PRO A 132 -12.14 19.80 1.46
C PRO A 132 -12.88 19.75 2.80
N GLY A 133 -14.19 20.09 2.81
CA GLY A 133 -15.04 19.99 3.99
C GLY A 133 -15.42 18.55 4.30
N THR A 134 -15.80 17.75 3.29
CA THR A 134 -16.10 16.31 3.48
C THR A 134 -14.91 15.51 3.99
N VAL A 135 -13.67 15.92 3.66
CA VAL A 135 -12.44 15.22 4.05
C VAL A 135 -11.66 15.88 5.18
N ASP A 136 -12.21 16.89 5.87
CA ASP A 136 -11.40 17.73 6.77
C ASP A 136 -10.79 16.92 7.92
N ASP A 137 -11.62 16.11 8.60
CA ASP A 137 -11.25 15.38 9.80
C ASP A 137 -11.13 13.86 9.61
N ILE A 138 -11.27 13.35 8.38
CA ILE A 138 -11.31 11.90 8.15
C ILE A 138 -10.00 11.20 8.49
N HIS A 139 -8.86 11.91 8.45
CA HIS A 139 -7.54 11.43 8.85
C HIS A 139 -7.46 11.02 10.34
N LYS A 140 -8.37 11.54 11.18
CA LYS A 140 -8.46 11.17 12.61
C LYS A 140 -9.20 9.85 12.82
N ILE A 141 -9.76 9.28 11.77
CA ILE A 141 -10.60 8.09 11.79
C ILE A 141 -9.92 7.04 10.91
N GLY A 142 -9.77 5.82 11.41
CA GLY A 142 -9.28 4.74 10.57
C GLY A 142 -10.33 4.19 9.60
N GLY A 143 -9.93 3.22 8.78
CA GLY A 143 -10.73 2.74 7.66
C GLY A 143 -10.69 3.68 6.45
N THR A 144 -11.77 3.72 5.67
CA THR A 144 -11.86 4.51 4.43
C THR A 144 -13.25 5.12 4.25
N LEU A 145 -13.31 6.43 3.97
CA LEU A 145 -14.56 7.19 3.84
C LEU A 145 -15.49 6.64 2.74
N PRO A 146 -15.05 6.37 1.49
CA PRO A 146 -15.89 5.71 0.48
C PRO A 146 -16.25 4.25 0.79
N GLY A 147 -15.56 3.62 1.74
CA GLY A 147 -15.64 2.19 1.98
C GLY A 147 -14.80 1.37 1.00
N SER A 148 -14.56 0.10 1.34
CA SER A 148 -13.80 -0.83 0.51
C SER A 148 -14.50 -2.18 0.35
N SER A 149 -14.12 -2.93 -0.68
CA SER A 149 -14.52 -4.32 -0.85
C SER A 149 -13.41 -5.15 -1.50
N ARG A 150 -13.49 -6.47 -1.28
CA ARG A 150 -12.77 -7.49 -2.04
C ARG A 150 -13.61 -7.98 -3.21
N GLY A 151 -12.97 -8.45 -4.28
CA GLY A 151 -13.59 -9.01 -5.48
C GLY A 151 -13.91 -8.02 -6.60
N GLU A 152 -14.60 -8.54 -7.62
CA GLU A 152 -15.10 -7.82 -8.82
C GLU A 152 -14.06 -7.24 -9.78
N GLY A 153 -12.78 -7.20 -9.41
CA GLY A 153 -11.71 -6.63 -10.24
C GLY A 153 -11.47 -7.32 -11.59
N THR A 154 -11.98 -8.55 -11.77
CA THR A 154 -11.90 -9.27 -13.06
C THR A 154 -12.92 -8.79 -14.10
N ARG A 155 -13.91 -7.99 -13.70
CA ARG A 155 -14.99 -7.48 -14.57
C ARG A 155 -14.57 -6.20 -15.27
N THR A 156 -13.41 -6.26 -15.92
CA THR A 156 -12.71 -5.11 -16.48
C THR A 156 -13.59 -4.31 -17.45
N THR A 157 -14.31 -4.99 -18.36
CA THR A 157 -15.18 -4.31 -19.34
C THR A 157 -16.22 -3.42 -18.65
N GLU A 158 -16.92 -3.95 -17.66
CA GLU A 158 -17.98 -3.22 -16.97
C GLU A 158 -17.44 -2.06 -16.13
N ILE A 159 -16.25 -2.24 -15.55
CA ILE A 159 -15.52 -1.18 -14.83
C ILE A 159 -15.12 -0.07 -15.81
N VAL A 160 -14.59 -0.41 -16.99
CA VAL A 160 -14.21 0.57 -18.02
C VAL A 160 -15.43 1.32 -18.55
N ASP A 161 -16.53 0.61 -18.84
CA ASP A 161 -17.80 1.21 -19.28
C ASP A 161 -18.34 2.20 -18.21
N ALA A 162 -18.20 1.85 -16.93
CA ALA A 162 -18.57 2.74 -15.84
C ALA A 162 -17.66 3.97 -15.73
N ILE A 163 -16.35 3.80 -15.90
CA ILE A 163 -15.37 4.90 -15.91
C ILE A 163 -15.70 5.89 -17.04
N GLU A 164 -15.98 5.38 -18.24
CA GLU A 164 -16.40 6.19 -19.40
C GLU A 164 -17.73 6.91 -19.13
N ARG A 165 -18.74 6.18 -18.65
CA ARG A 165 -20.06 6.74 -18.30
C ARG A 165 -19.97 7.85 -17.25
N LEU A 166 -19.15 7.65 -16.22
CA LEU A 166 -18.92 8.62 -15.14
C LEU A 166 -17.98 9.76 -15.58
N LYS A 167 -17.25 9.57 -16.69
CA LYS A 167 -16.19 10.45 -17.20
C LYS A 167 -15.11 10.73 -16.15
N VAL A 168 -14.74 9.73 -15.36
CA VAL A 168 -13.75 9.88 -14.27
C VAL A 168 -12.36 9.50 -14.73
N ALA A 169 -11.35 10.26 -14.30
CA ALA A 169 -9.97 9.80 -14.27
C ALA A 169 -9.75 8.99 -12.98
N VAL A 170 -9.16 7.79 -13.11
CA VAL A 170 -8.88 6.89 -11.98
C VAL A 170 -7.37 6.83 -11.76
N ILE A 171 -6.94 6.98 -10.51
CA ILE A 171 -5.54 6.85 -10.10
C ILE A 171 -5.43 5.66 -9.14
N GLY A 172 -4.50 4.76 -9.41
CA GLY A 172 -4.17 3.64 -8.53
C GLY A 172 -3.03 4.00 -7.58
N ILE A 173 -3.29 3.95 -6.27
CA ILE A 173 -2.26 4.04 -5.24
C ILE A 173 -2.15 2.65 -4.61
N PRO A 174 -1.03 1.92 -4.79
CA PRO A 174 -0.90 0.61 -4.18
C PRO A 174 -1.02 0.69 -2.66
N LYS A 175 -1.51 -0.38 -2.02
CA LYS A 175 -1.74 -0.44 -0.56
C LYS A 175 -1.35 -1.83 -0.07
N THR A 176 -0.40 -1.89 0.85
CA THR A 176 -0.02 -3.10 1.60
C THR A 176 0.32 -2.67 3.03
N ILE A 177 -0.10 -3.45 4.02
CA ILE A 177 0.28 -3.23 5.42
C ILE A 177 1.56 -4.00 5.76
N ASP A 178 1.90 -5.00 4.94
CA ASP A 178 2.99 -5.95 5.17
C ASP A 178 4.35 -5.44 4.64
N ASN A 179 4.35 -4.27 3.99
CA ASN A 179 5.54 -3.66 3.36
C ASN A 179 6.27 -4.56 2.35
N ASP A 180 5.49 -5.30 1.58
CA ASP A 180 5.99 -6.40 0.74
C ASP A 180 6.05 -6.08 -0.76
N LEU A 181 5.86 -4.82 -1.16
CA LEU A 181 5.97 -4.40 -2.55
C LEU A 181 7.44 -4.16 -2.95
N LEU A 182 7.86 -4.72 -4.08
CA LEU A 182 9.23 -4.52 -4.58
C LEU A 182 9.55 -3.04 -4.84
N TYR A 183 10.83 -2.70 -4.70
CA TYR A 183 11.42 -1.38 -4.95
C TYR A 183 10.88 -0.26 -4.04
N ILE A 184 9.98 -0.57 -3.12
CA ILE A 184 9.42 0.38 -2.16
C ILE A 184 10.06 0.09 -0.81
N ASP A 185 10.72 1.10 -0.24
CA ASP A 185 11.35 0.98 1.07
C ASP A 185 10.29 0.90 2.18
N ARG A 186 9.22 1.69 2.02
CA ARG A 186 8.15 1.83 3.01
C ARG A 186 6.78 2.09 2.38
N SER A 187 5.80 1.32 2.83
CA SER A 187 4.37 1.47 2.55
C SER A 187 3.66 2.12 3.73
N PHE A 188 2.63 2.91 3.44
CA PHE A 188 1.85 3.58 4.47
C PHE A 188 1.05 2.57 5.30
N GLY A 189 0.97 2.81 6.60
CA GLY A 189 0.27 1.96 7.56
C GLY A 189 1.12 0.84 8.15
N PHE A 190 2.32 0.59 7.61
CA PHE A 190 3.26 -0.39 8.15
C PHE A 190 3.76 0.01 9.55
N GLU A 191 4.15 1.27 9.75
CA GLU A 191 4.65 1.73 11.06
C GLU A 191 3.56 1.70 12.13
N THR A 192 2.33 2.09 11.76
CA THR A 192 1.16 1.95 12.63
C THR A 192 0.93 0.49 13.02
N ALA A 193 1.12 -0.45 12.09
CA ALA A 193 0.99 -1.87 12.36
C ALA A 193 2.07 -2.40 13.31
N VAL A 194 3.33 -1.99 13.11
CA VAL A 194 4.45 -2.34 13.99
C VAL A 194 4.23 -1.80 15.41
N GLU A 195 3.82 -0.54 15.55
CA GLU A 195 3.53 0.08 16.85
C GLU A 195 2.47 -0.72 17.61
N LYS A 196 1.39 -1.13 16.94
CA LYS A 196 0.32 -1.93 17.55
C LYS A 196 0.75 -3.36 17.87
N ALA A 197 1.52 -3.99 16.99
CA ALA A 197 2.00 -5.36 17.20
C ALA A 197 3.00 -5.45 18.36
N SER A 198 3.77 -4.38 18.61
CA SER A 198 4.75 -4.31 19.72
C SER A 198 4.14 -4.39 21.12
N GLU A 199 2.80 -4.29 21.25
CA GLU A 199 2.09 -4.47 22.52
C GLU A 199 2.00 -5.95 22.97
N ALA A 200 2.39 -6.92 22.11
CA ALA A 200 2.28 -8.36 22.36
C ALA A 200 3.59 -9.03 22.83
N VAL A 201 3.48 -10.10 23.63
CA VAL A 201 4.63 -10.87 24.17
C VAL A 201 5.07 -12.01 23.25
N ILE A 202 4.14 -12.63 22.54
CA ILE A 202 4.40 -13.66 21.52
C ILE A 202 3.68 -13.19 20.25
N VAL A 203 4.43 -13.08 19.15
CA VAL A 203 3.92 -12.63 17.86
C VAL A 203 4.08 -13.76 16.86
N VAL A 204 3.03 -14.02 16.08
CA VAL A 204 3.03 -14.96 14.97
C VAL A 204 2.40 -14.27 13.77
N ALA A 205 3.07 -14.31 12.61
CA ALA A 205 2.50 -13.79 11.37
C ALA A 205 1.42 -14.74 10.85
N GLU A 206 0.33 -14.23 10.29
CA GLU A 206 -0.79 -15.06 9.80
C GLU A 206 -0.34 -16.09 8.75
N GLY A 207 0.67 -15.77 7.95
CA GLY A 207 1.24 -16.68 6.94
C GLY A 207 2.28 -17.68 7.45
N ALA A 208 2.65 -17.63 8.74
CA ALA A 208 3.62 -18.56 9.31
C ALA A 208 2.98 -19.91 9.63
N GLY A 209 3.74 -21.00 9.50
CA GLY A 209 3.32 -22.33 9.95
C GLY A 209 2.10 -22.90 9.22
N GLN A 210 1.78 -22.40 8.03
CA GLN A 210 0.60 -22.87 7.27
C GLN A 210 0.70 -24.36 6.92
N GLU A 211 1.91 -24.88 6.76
CA GLU A 211 2.21 -26.31 6.61
C GLU A 211 1.81 -27.16 7.84
N LEU A 212 1.67 -26.55 9.01
CA LEU A 212 1.23 -27.22 10.24
C LEU A 212 -0.29 -27.36 10.32
N LEU A 213 -1.03 -26.60 9.50
CA LEU A 213 -2.49 -26.56 9.48
C LEU A 213 -3.08 -27.48 8.40
N GLU A 214 -2.24 -28.00 7.50
CA GLU A 214 -2.62 -28.94 6.44
C GLU A 214 -3.14 -30.25 7.06
N GLY A 215 -4.47 -30.42 7.06
CA GLY A 215 -5.14 -31.66 7.46
C GLY A 215 -5.81 -31.67 8.85
N GLU A 216 -5.62 -30.64 9.68
CA GLU A 216 -6.26 -30.56 11.02
C GLU A 216 -7.59 -29.75 11.00
N ASP A 217 -7.69 -28.71 10.17
CA ASP A 217 -8.85 -27.78 10.17
C ASP A 217 -9.91 -28.04 9.08
N GLY A 218 -9.71 -29.05 8.24
CA GLY A 218 -10.61 -29.34 7.10
C GLY A 218 -10.61 -28.26 6.00
N SER A 219 -9.78 -27.22 6.11
CA SER A 219 -9.45 -26.30 5.01
C SER A 219 -8.31 -26.91 4.19
N ASP A 220 -8.61 -27.38 2.98
CA ASP A 220 -7.68 -27.93 1.98
C ASP A 220 -6.63 -26.91 1.47
N GLY A 221 -6.36 -25.81 2.17
CA GLY A 221 -5.50 -24.71 1.69
C GLY A 221 -5.98 -24.08 0.36
N SER A 222 -7.14 -24.50 -0.17
CA SER A 222 -7.64 -24.19 -1.51
C SER A 222 -8.79 -23.18 -1.49
N ALA A 223 -9.30 -22.84 -0.31
CA ALA A 223 -10.36 -21.86 -0.14
C ALA A 223 -9.83 -20.45 -0.47
N VAL A 224 -10.47 -19.78 -1.43
CA VAL A 224 -10.12 -18.41 -1.82
C VAL A 224 -11.14 -17.38 -1.32
N ASP A 225 -10.70 -16.14 -1.12
CA ASP A 225 -11.57 -14.99 -0.89
C ASP A 225 -12.26 -14.51 -2.19
N ALA A 226 -13.14 -13.51 -2.08
CA ALA A 226 -13.84 -12.94 -3.23
C ALA A 226 -12.89 -12.29 -4.27
N SER A 227 -11.66 -11.93 -3.87
CA SER A 227 -10.59 -11.44 -4.74
C SER A 227 -9.71 -12.55 -5.31
N ARG A 228 -10.01 -13.83 -5.04
CA ARG A 228 -9.21 -15.01 -5.39
C ARG A 228 -7.86 -15.12 -4.67
N ASN A 229 -7.70 -14.46 -3.52
CA ASN A 229 -6.55 -14.71 -2.65
C ASN A 229 -6.79 -15.97 -1.83
N LEU A 230 -5.74 -16.75 -1.57
CA LEU A 230 -5.80 -17.89 -0.64
C LEU A 230 -6.22 -17.41 0.75
N LYS A 231 -7.14 -18.12 1.39
CA LYS A 231 -7.47 -17.93 2.80
C LYS A 231 -6.50 -18.75 3.64
N LEU A 232 -5.82 -18.08 4.54
CA LEU A 232 -4.89 -18.69 5.48
C LEU A 232 -5.65 -19.32 6.66
N GLY A 233 -5.12 -20.40 7.20
CA GLY A 233 -5.60 -20.99 8.46
C GLY A 233 -5.16 -20.15 9.66
N ASP A 234 -5.88 -20.28 10.79
CA ASP A 234 -5.61 -19.52 12.02
C ASP A 234 -4.48 -20.18 12.83
N ILE A 235 -3.23 -19.88 12.44
CA ILE A 235 -2.03 -20.35 13.15
C ILE A 235 -2.01 -19.90 14.62
N GLY A 236 -2.60 -18.75 14.93
CA GLY A 236 -2.67 -18.23 16.28
C GLY A 236 -3.50 -19.12 17.20
N MET A 237 -4.67 -19.56 16.73
CA MET A 237 -5.51 -20.50 17.45
C MET A 237 -4.83 -21.87 17.58
N TYR A 238 -4.24 -22.38 16.49
CA TYR A 238 -3.49 -23.64 16.53
C TYR A 238 -2.38 -23.62 17.59
N LEU A 239 -1.53 -22.58 17.61
CA LEU A 239 -0.48 -22.45 18.61
C LEU A 239 -1.03 -22.39 20.03
N LYS A 240 -2.12 -21.63 20.25
CA LYS A 240 -2.78 -21.55 21.56
C LYS A 240 -3.22 -22.92 22.05
N GLU A 241 -3.89 -23.70 21.20
CA GLU A 241 -4.37 -25.03 21.54
C GLU A 241 -3.22 -26.00 21.87
N ARG A 242 -2.16 -25.99 21.05
CA ARG A 242 -0.97 -26.83 21.26
C ARG A 242 -0.22 -26.46 22.55
N ILE A 243 -0.04 -25.17 22.83
CA ILE A 243 0.60 -24.69 24.07
C ILE A 243 -0.22 -25.11 25.28
N MET A 244 -1.55 -24.90 25.26
CA MET A 244 -2.44 -25.30 26.34
C MET A 244 -2.41 -26.82 26.57
N ALA A 245 -2.45 -27.61 25.50
CA ALA A 245 -2.39 -29.07 25.58
C ALA A 245 -1.09 -29.56 26.22
N HIS A 246 0.05 -28.95 25.87
CA HIS A 246 1.36 -29.29 26.44
C HIS A 246 1.45 -29.01 27.94
N PHE A 247 0.99 -27.84 28.40
CA PHE A 247 0.99 -27.51 29.83
C PHE A 247 0.03 -28.40 30.62
N LYS A 248 -1.14 -28.72 30.03
CA LYS A 248 -2.09 -29.67 30.61
C LYS A 248 -1.47 -31.06 30.79
N ALA A 249 -0.72 -31.55 29.81
CA ALA A 249 -0.02 -32.85 29.90
C ALA A 249 1.05 -32.88 31.01
N LYS A 250 1.64 -31.72 31.34
CA LYS A 250 2.60 -31.56 32.45
C LYS A 250 1.95 -31.22 33.79
N ASN A 251 0.62 -31.17 33.85
CA ASN A 251 -0.15 -30.79 35.03
C ASN A 251 0.23 -29.40 35.58
N LEU A 252 0.51 -28.45 34.67
CA LEU A 252 0.81 -27.06 34.98
C LEU A 252 -0.36 -26.17 34.54
N GLU A 253 -0.89 -25.35 35.44
CA GLU A 253 -1.89 -24.34 35.08
C GLU A 253 -1.21 -23.12 34.46
N VAL A 254 -1.72 -22.68 33.30
CA VAL A 254 -1.24 -21.49 32.60
C VAL A 254 -2.42 -20.66 32.14
N ASN A 255 -2.33 -19.34 32.31
CA ASN A 255 -3.28 -18.38 31.76
C ASN A 255 -2.75 -17.84 30.43
N LEU A 256 -3.14 -18.48 29.33
CA LEU A 256 -2.79 -18.07 27.98
C LEU A 256 -3.95 -17.30 27.34
N LYS A 257 -3.72 -16.03 27.02
CA LYS A 257 -4.67 -15.21 26.27
C LYS A 257 -4.23 -15.11 24.82
N TYR A 258 -5.12 -15.51 23.92
CA TYR A 258 -4.98 -15.26 22.49
C TYR A 258 -5.68 -13.96 22.14
N ILE A 259 -4.99 -13.08 21.42
CA ILE A 259 -5.51 -11.82 20.93
C ILE A 259 -5.19 -11.81 19.44
N ASP A 260 -6.24 -11.71 18.61
CA ASP A 260 -6.12 -11.37 17.20
C ASP A 260 -6.45 -9.88 17.05
N PRO A 261 -5.44 -8.99 16.98
CA PRO A 261 -5.66 -7.57 16.83
C PRO A 261 -5.83 -7.15 15.36
N SER A 262 -5.89 -8.08 14.39
CA SER A 262 -5.81 -7.76 12.95
C SER A 262 -6.79 -6.67 12.52
N TYR A 263 -8.05 -6.78 12.94
CA TYR A 263 -9.06 -5.76 12.63
C TYR A 263 -8.79 -4.42 13.35
N MET A 264 -8.36 -4.46 14.61
CA MET A 264 -8.00 -3.26 15.36
C MET A 264 -6.84 -2.51 14.71
N ILE A 265 -5.83 -3.25 14.23
CA ILE A 265 -4.68 -2.69 13.52
C ILE A 265 -5.12 -2.08 12.18
N GLN A 266 -5.83 -2.84 11.35
CA GLN A 266 -6.20 -2.39 9.99
C GLN A 266 -7.18 -1.20 9.98
N SER A 267 -8.01 -1.10 11.02
CA SER A 267 -9.02 -0.05 11.20
C SER A 267 -8.54 1.12 12.06
N ALA A 268 -7.29 1.10 12.53
CA ALA A 268 -6.73 2.19 13.32
C ALA A 268 -6.52 3.46 12.46
N PRO A 269 -6.59 4.66 13.07
CA PRO A 269 -6.04 5.86 12.44
C PRO A 269 -4.52 5.69 12.28
N ALA A 270 -3.94 6.34 11.27
CA ALA A 270 -2.50 6.33 11.07
C ALA A 270 -1.78 7.04 12.22
N CYS A 271 -0.59 6.54 12.60
CA CYS A 271 0.32 7.27 13.47
C CYS A 271 0.87 8.52 12.73
N PRO A 272 1.38 9.54 13.44
CA PRO A 272 1.86 10.78 12.80
C PRO A 272 2.92 10.56 11.72
N THR A 273 3.78 9.56 11.90
CA THR A 273 4.78 9.14 10.90
C THR A 273 4.08 8.69 9.63
N ASP A 274 3.15 7.74 9.70
CA ASP A 274 2.40 7.28 8.53
C ASP A 274 1.55 8.40 7.91
N SER A 275 0.90 9.26 8.71
CA SER A 275 0.13 10.41 8.19
C SER A 275 0.99 11.38 7.39
N PHE A 276 2.26 11.57 7.78
CA PHE A 276 3.21 12.39 7.02
C PHE A 276 3.76 11.66 5.80
N TYR A 277 4.08 10.37 5.96
CA TYR A 277 4.70 9.50 4.94
C TYR A 277 3.68 8.69 4.13
N CYS A 278 2.41 9.11 4.06
CA CYS A 278 1.39 8.46 3.23
C CYS A 278 1.75 8.43 1.73
N GLU A 279 2.83 9.12 1.35
CA GLU A 279 3.42 9.14 0.04
C GLU A 279 4.75 8.34 0.10
N ARG A 280 4.95 7.44 -0.88
CA ARG A 280 6.01 6.43 -0.96
C ARG A 280 7.42 6.99 -1.13
N LEU A 281 8.41 6.44 -0.44
CA LEU A 281 9.81 6.78 -0.68
C LEU A 281 10.59 5.60 -1.30
N VAL A 282 11.41 5.95 -2.30
CA VAL A 282 12.53 5.17 -2.80
C VAL A 282 13.75 6.05 -2.65
N ASN A 283 14.70 5.68 -1.78
CA ASN A 283 15.88 6.52 -1.46
C ASN A 283 15.51 7.94 -0.98
N ASN A 284 14.45 8.09 -0.17
CA ASN A 284 13.89 9.39 0.27
C ASN A 284 13.36 10.29 -0.86
N GLU A 285 13.16 9.75 -2.06
CA GLU A 285 12.56 10.45 -3.20
C GLU A 285 11.28 9.74 -3.67
N PHE A 286 10.38 10.49 -4.28
CA PHE A 286 9.18 9.93 -4.91
C PHE A 286 9.50 9.49 -6.32
N VAL A 287 9.08 8.28 -6.70
CA VAL A 287 9.29 7.74 -8.05
C VAL A 287 8.04 7.08 -8.59
N HIS A 288 7.94 7.04 -9.91
CA HIS A 288 6.93 6.24 -10.60
C HIS A 288 7.47 4.84 -10.88
N LEU A 289 6.65 3.82 -10.57
CA LEU A 289 6.97 2.41 -10.80
C LEU A 289 5.86 1.76 -11.63
N PRO A 290 6.19 1.04 -12.72
CA PRO A 290 5.21 0.25 -13.45
C PRO A 290 4.59 -0.82 -12.56
N THR A 291 3.26 -0.90 -12.52
CA THR A 291 2.54 -1.88 -11.68
C THR A 291 3.03 -3.32 -11.91
N ALA A 292 3.29 -3.69 -13.17
CA ALA A 292 3.78 -5.02 -13.54
C ALA A 292 5.10 -5.39 -12.85
N MET A 293 6.00 -4.42 -12.66
CA MET A 293 7.28 -4.64 -11.99
C MET A 293 7.08 -4.78 -10.47
N VAL A 294 6.27 -3.90 -9.89
CA VAL A 294 6.04 -3.86 -8.43
C VAL A 294 5.35 -5.14 -7.92
N VAL A 295 4.45 -5.73 -8.71
CA VAL A 295 3.70 -6.94 -8.32
C VAL A 295 4.34 -8.25 -8.80
N SER A 296 5.49 -8.18 -9.48
CA SER A 296 6.14 -9.37 -10.06
C SER A 296 6.64 -10.35 -9.00
N ASN A 297 7.15 -9.84 -7.88
CA ASN A 297 7.50 -10.60 -6.69
C ASN A 297 7.11 -9.81 -5.44
N ARG A 298 7.38 -10.38 -4.27
CA ARG A 298 7.17 -9.72 -2.96
C ARG A 298 8.50 -9.61 -2.23
N ASN A 299 8.71 -8.49 -1.53
CA ASN A 299 9.81 -8.39 -0.57
C ASN A 299 9.62 -9.46 0.53
N ARG A 300 10.73 -10.02 0.99
CA ARG A 300 10.76 -10.99 2.08
C ARG A 300 11.80 -10.54 3.10
N VAL A 301 11.60 -10.93 4.35
CA VAL A 301 12.62 -10.77 5.38
C VAL A 301 13.83 -11.60 4.97
N GLU A 302 15.01 -10.97 4.95
CA GLU A 302 16.30 -11.63 4.72
C GLU A 302 16.78 -12.27 6.03
N PRO A 303 16.79 -13.62 6.16
CA PRO A 303 17.17 -14.28 7.41
C PRO A 303 18.62 -14.00 7.83
N GLU A 304 19.50 -13.70 6.88
CA GLU A 304 20.89 -13.34 7.16
C GLU A 304 21.08 -11.83 7.47
N GLY A 305 20.04 -11.03 7.27
CA GLY A 305 20.04 -9.58 7.41
C GLY A 305 20.07 -9.09 8.85
N SER A 306 20.38 -7.79 9.04
CA SER A 306 20.44 -7.17 10.37
C SER A 306 19.09 -7.20 11.08
N LEU A 307 17.99 -6.95 10.36
CA LEU A 307 16.65 -6.95 10.93
C LEU A 307 16.29 -8.28 11.61
N TYR A 308 16.57 -9.42 10.95
CA TYR A 308 16.27 -10.73 11.51
C TYR A 308 17.21 -11.08 12.67
N ARG A 309 18.48 -10.69 12.57
CA ARG A 309 19.45 -10.84 13.66
C ARG A 309 19.05 -10.07 14.92
N ASP A 310 18.66 -8.82 14.78
CA ASP A 310 18.21 -7.97 15.90
C ASP A 310 16.95 -8.55 16.55
N ALA A 311 16.07 -9.18 15.75
CA ALA A 311 14.90 -9.89 16.26
C ALA A 311 15.27 -11.16 17.06
N LEU A 312 16.23 -11.96 16.57
CA LEU A 312 16.73 -13.13 17.31
C LEU A 312 17.40 -12.72 18.64
N ASP A 313 18.23 -11.68 18.61
CA ASP A 313 18.89 -11.14 19.80
C ASP A 313 17.88 -10.62 20.83
N SER A 314 16.84 -9.90 20.38
CA SER A 314 15.80 -9.34 21.25
C SER A 314 14.89 -10.41 21.85
N THR A 315 14.66 -11.51 21.14
CA THR A 315 13.80 -12.63 21.60
C THR A 315 14.56 -13.72 22.35
N GLY A 316 15.91 -13.67 22.35
CA GLY A 316 16.76 -14.69 22.96
C GLY A 316 16.70 -16.04 22.23
N GLN A 317 16.26 -16.05 20.98
CA GLN A 317 16.16 -17.26 20.16
C GLN A 317 17.55 -17.68 19.64
N ALA A 318 17.73 -18.98 19.39
CA ALA A 318 19.02 -19.50 18.96
C ALA A 318 19.38 -19.00 17.55
N LEU A 319 20.62 -18.52 17.37
CA LEU A 319 21.17 -18.13 16.05
C LEU A 319 21.18 -19.27 15.03
N SER A 320 21.03 -20.53 15.47
CA SER A 320 20.85 -21.70 14.60
C SER A 320 19.53 -21.71 13.82
N LEU A 321 18.63 -20.74 14.05
CA LEU A 321 17.41 -20.55 13.27
C LEU A 321 17.64 -19.79 11.95
N VAL A 322 18.89 -19.39 11.66
CA VAL A 322 19.28 -18.70 10.41
C VAL A 322 19.60 -19.69 9.27
N THR A 323 19.64 -21.01 9.53
CA THR A 323 19.97 -22.06 8.53
C THR A 323 18.76 -22.73 7.93
#